data_AF-A0A7C1UCQ9-F1
#
_entry.id   AF-A0A7C1UCQ9-F1
#
_cell.length_a   1.000
_cell.length_b   1.000
_cell.length_c   1.000
_cell.angle_alpha   90.00
_cell.angle_beta   90.00
_cell.angle_gamma   90.00
#
_symmetry.space_group_name_H-M   'P 1'
#
loop_
_entity.id
_entity.type
_entity.pdbx_description
1 polymer ?
#
loop_
_entity_poly.entity_id
_entity_poly.type
_entity_poly.pdbx_seq_one_letter_code
_entity_poly.pdbx_strand_id
1 'polypeptide(L)'
;MRPVGLWIPAPVVSGRALLWGPGWFALEMAVLWVDPQLLVLVLAVLGGMAAWQTARAWADAGEDVEPAVAAMITIAVVLASTIGPAGAGAATLAAVVVSLLAPVGLQSGRGPNDPGDPLVASAGLLVQSWLPAVAAAVPLALLADRAEGAGAVFSLLCLLGIYDAGHHLVGMSAIHAWEGPLAGVVGMVVVTGALVVVGVPPMDVDTLVRYSVATMVLAPLGEVLGSLSTPAALGPGPALRRLDSLIAAGPVWTFLVWGYLNTL
;
A
#
# COMPACT_ATOMS: atom_id res chain seq x y z
N MET A 1 -9.29 -7.73 27.45
CA MET A 1 -10.22 -7.99 26.34
C MET A 1 -10.74 -6.64 25.84
N ARG A 2 -10.26 -6.17 24.69
CA ARG A 2 -10.76 -4.92 24.08
C ARG A 2 -12.07 -5.23 23.34
N PRO A 3 -13.11 -4.39 23.44
CA PRO A 3 -14.38 -4.65 22.76
C PRO A 3 -14.19 -4.65 21.24
N VAL A 4 -14.54 -5.76 20.61
CA VAL A 4 -14.60 -5.91 19.14
C VAL A 4 -15.90 -5.25 18.67
N GLY A 5 -15.99 -3.93 18.78
CA GLY A 5 -17.03 -3.16 18.10
C GLY A 5 -16.74 -3.20 16.60
N LEU A 6 -17.75 -3.49 15.77
CA LEU A 6 -17.64 -3.58 14.30
C LEU A 6 -16.80 -2.40 13.74
N TRP A 7 -15.55 -2.69 13.38
CA TRP A 7 -14.56 -1.73 12.93
C TRP A 7 -14.88 -1.28 11.50
N ILE A 8 -15.82 -0.36 11.36
CA ILE A 8 -15.92 0.42 10.13
C ILE A 8 -15.15 1.71 10.40
N PRO A 9 -13.99 1.94 9.75
CA PRO A 9 -13.22 3.15 9.95
C PRO A 9 -14.11 4.36 9.63
N ALA A 10 -14.35 5.21 10.63
CA ALA A 10 -14.97 6.50 10.37
C ALA A 10 -13.97 7.33 9.54
N PRO A 11 -14.40 7.97 8.44
CA PRO A 11 -13.50 8.76 7.61
C PRO A 11 -13.01 9.97 8.42
N VAL A 12 -11.76 9.94 8.90
CA VAL A 12 -11.10 11.12 9.46
C VAL A 12 -10.62 11.97 8.30
N VAL A 13 -11.53 12.79 7.77
CA VAL A 13 -11.19 13.75 6.73
C VAL A 13 -10.72 15.04 7.41
N SER A 14 -9.40 15.19 7.52
CA SER A 14 -8.84 16.51 7.80
C SER A 14 -8.74 17.30 6.49
N GLY A 15 -9.14 18.57 6.48
CA GLY A 15 -9.10 19.42 5.27
C GLY A 15 -7.71 19.56 4.63
N ARG A 16 -6.64 19.24 5.36
CA ARG A 16 -5.27 19.16 4.81
C ARG A 16 -5.05 17.92 3.94
N ALA A 17 -5.70 16.79 4.22
CA ALA A 17 -5.57 15.57 3.42
C ALA A 17 -6.09 15.76 1.98
N LEU A 18 -7.09 16.64 1.79
CA LEU A 18 -7.73 16.91 0.49
C LEU A 18 -6.77 17.51 -0.56
N LEU A 19 -5.77 18.30 -0.13
CA LEU A 19 -4.85 18.97 -1.06
C LEU A 19 -3.70 18.06 -1.53
N TRP A 20 -3.34 17.05 -0.74
CA TRP A 20 -2.18 16.22 -1.05
C TRP A 20 -2.49 15.01 -1.93
N GLY A 21 -3.75 14.54 -1.95
CA GLY A 21 -4.16 13.41 -2.79
C GLY A 21 -3.93 13.68 -4.28
N PRO A 22 -4.55 14.72 -4.87
CA PRO A 22 -4.34 15.06 -6.28
C PRO A 22 -2.89 15.39 -6.62
N GLY A 23 -2.16 16.06 -5.70
CA GLY A 23 -0.75 16.37 -5.89
C GLY A 23 0.13 15.13 -5.94
N TRP A 24 -0.19 14.11 -5.14
CA TRP A 24 0.53 12.84 -5.15
C TRP A 24 0.24 12.03 -6.42
N PHE A 25 -1.03 11.91 -6.80
CA PHE A 25 -1.42 11.29 -8.06
C PHE A 25 -0.74 11.98 -9.26
N ALA A 26 -0.71 13.32 -9.29
CA ALA A 26 -0.03 14.07 -10.34
C ALA A 26 1.48 13.80 -10.34
N LEU A 27 2.11 13.65 -9.18
CA LEU A 27 3.52 13.28 -9.06
C LEU A 27 3.77 11.86 -9.62
N GLU A 28 2.96 10.87 -9.25
CA GLU A 28 3.09 9.50 -9.76
C GLU A 28 2.91 9.45 -11.28
N MET A 29 1.92 10.17 -11.81
CA MET A 29 1.70 10.29 -13.26
C MET A 29 2.87 10.99 -13.96
N ALA A 30 3.40 12.07 -13.39
CA ALA A 30 4.54 12.78 -13.97
C ALA A 30 5.80 11.91 -13.96
N VAL A 31 6.03 11.16 -12.88
CA VAL A 31 7.16 10.24 -12.76
C VAL A 31 7.02 9.09 -13.75
N LEU A 32 5.85 8.46 -13.83
CA LEU A 32 5.56 7.39 -14.79
C LEU A 32 5.73 7.86 -16.24
N TRP A 33 5.39 9.11 -16.53
CA TRP A 33 5.57 9.72 -17.85
C TRP A 33 7.03 9.98 -18.21
N VAL A 34 7.85 10.41 -17.23
CA VAL A 34 9.28 10.69 -17.45
C VAL A 34 10.07 9.40 -17.57
N ASP A 35 9.95 8.53 -16.57
CA ASP A 35 10.66 7.26 -16.49
C ASP A 35 9.97 6.35 -15.47
N PRO A 36 9.35 5.23 -15.91
CA PRO A 36 8.76 4.24 -15.02
C PRO A 36 9.72 3.73 -13.93
N GLN A 37 11.04 3.71 -14.16
CA GLN A 37 12.00 3.25 -13.16
C GLN A 37 12.12 4.22 -11.98
N LEU A 38 11.91 5.53 -12.20
CA LEU A 38 11.88 6.51 -11.11
C LEU A 38 10.69 6.27 -10.17
N LEU A 39 9.61 5.62 -10.63
CA LEU A 39 8.49 5.24 -9.78
C LEU A 39 8.92 4.30 -8.65
N VAL A 40 9.91 3.43 -8.90
CA VAL A 40 10.44 2.53 -7.86
C VAL A 40 11.04 3.31 -6.69
N LEU A 41 11.76 4.40 -6.97
CA LEU A 41 12.33 5.26 -5.93
C LEU A 41 11.24 5.97 -5.13
N VAL A 42 10.21 6.48 -5.82
CA VAL A 42 9.06 7.12 -5.18
C VAL A 42 8.33 6.12 -4.28
N LEU A 43 8.07 4.91 -4.77
CA LEU A 43 7.43 3.84 -4.03
C LEU A 43 8.28 3.35 -2.85
N ALA A 44 9.61 3.28 -3.00
CA ALA A 44 10.51 2.91 -1.91
C ALA A 44 10.45 3.95 -0.77
N VAL A 45 10.50 5.24 -1.11
CA VAL A 45 10.39 6.33 -0.13
C VAL A 45 9.01 6.33 0.54
N LEU A 46 7.93 6.25 -0.25
CA LEU A 46 6.57 6.25 0.27
C LEU A 46 6.32 5.02 1.16
N GLY A 47 6.73 3.83 0.71
CA GLY A 47 6.62 2.59 1.48
C GLY A 47 7.45 2.65 2.76
N GLY A 48 8.68 3.17 2.70
CA GLY A 48 9.51 3.40 3.88
C GLY A 48 8.86 4.34 4.89
N MET A 49 8.27 5.45 4.42
CA MET A 49 7.51 6.38 5.27
C MET A 49 6.26 5.72 5.87
N ALA A 50 5.53 4.91 5.10
CA ALA A 50 4.36 4.17 5.58
C ALA A 50 4.74 3.17 6.66
N ALA A 51 5.81 2.39 6.46
CA ALA A 51 6.31 1.44 7.44
C ALA A 51 6.84 2.13 8.70
N TRP A 52 7.57 3.25 8.55
CA TRP A 52 8.00 4.09 9.67
C TRP A 52 6.80 4.56 10.50
N GLN A 53 5.79 5.14 9.86
CA GLN A 53 4.61 5.68 10.56
C GLN A 53 3.83 4.58 11.27
N THR A 54 3.69 3.42 10.65
CA THR A 54 3.01 2.25 11.23
C THR A 54 3.76 1.74 12.45
N ALA A 55 5.07 1.51 12.33
CA ALA A 55 5.92 1.10 13.43
C ALA A 55 5.97 2.15 14.55
N ARG A 56 6.00 3.44 14.20
CA ARG A 56 5.98 4.53 15.17
C ARG A 56 4.67 4.59 15.94
N ALA A 57 3.54 4.33 15.29
CA ALA A 57 2.25 4.24 15.96
C ALA A 57 2.22 3.10 17.00
N TRP A 58 2.82 1.94 16.68
CA TRP A 58 3.00 0.85 17.64
C TRP A 58 3.94 1.23 18.79
N ALA A 59 5.07 1.86 18.48
CA ALA A 59 6.01 2.35 19.50
C ALA A 59 5.37 3.38 20.44
N ASP A 60 4.59 4.32 19.91
CA ASP A 60 3.85 5.30 20.69
C ASP A 60 2.71 4.66 21.51
N ALA A 61 2.24 3.45 21.12
CA ALA A 61 1.30 2.65 21.90
C ALA A 61 1.97 1.82 23.02
N GLY A 62 3.29 1.93 23.18
CA GLY A 62 4.08 1.26 24.22
C GLY A 62 4.66 -0.08 23.80
N GLU A 63 4.57 -0.46 22.52
CA GLU A 63 5.13 -1.71 22.01
C GLU A 63 6.60 -1.56 21.57
N ASP A 64 7.33 -2.67 21.62
CA ASP A 64 8.75 -2.72 21.25
C ASP A 64 8.97 -2.86 19.73
N VAL A 65 8.83 -1.76 19.00
CA VAL A 65 9.04 -1.72 17.55
C VAL A 65 9.94 -0.55 17.17
N GLU A 66 11.02 -0.81 16.44
CA GLU A 66 11.95 0.22 15.95
C GLU A 66 11.52 0.76 14.57
N PRO A 67 11.04 2.02 14.46
CA PRO A 67 10.50 2.56 13.22
C PRO A 67 11.52 2.65 12.09
N ALA A 68 12.80 2.91 12.43
CA ALA A 68 13.87 2.97 11.44
C ALA A 68 14.10 1.62 10.76
N VAL A 69 14.02 0.53 11.50
CA VAL A 69 14.19 -0.82 10.96
C VAL A 69 13.06 -1.15 9.98
N ALA A 70 11.80 -0.85 10.33
CA ALA A 70 10.64 -1.07 9.45
C ALA A 70 10.76 -0.29 8.12
N ALA A 71 11.19 0.96 8.19
CA ALA A 71 11.41 1.81 7.01
C ALA A 71 12.52 1.27 6.12
N MET A 72 13.68 0.94 6.72
CA MET A 72 14.84 0.42 5.99
C MET A 72 14.54 -0.92 5.33
N ILE A 73 13.81 -1.81 6.01
CA ILE A 73 13.33 -3.06 5.42
C ILE A 73 12.50 -2.78 4.17
N THR A 74 11.50 -1.90 4.28
CA THR A 74 10.60 -1.62 3.15
C THR A 74 11.36 -1.03 1.96
N ILE A 75 12.23 -0.04 2.20
CA ILE A 75 13.07 0.57 1.16
C ILE A 75 13.94 -0.50 0.50
N ALA A 76 14.61 -1.35 1.29
CA ALA A 76 15.49 -2.38 0.76
C ALA A 76 14.73 -3.42 -0.08
N VAL A 77 13.55 -3.85 0.36
CA VAL A 77 12.72 -4.82 -0.37
C VAL A 77 12.19 -4.24 -1.68
N VAL A 78 11.72 -2.98 -1.68
CA VAL A 78 11.25 -2.31 -2.89
C VAL A 78 12.40 -2.06 -3.86
N LEU A 79 13.55 -1.59 -3.39
CA LEU A 79 14.72 -1.45 -4.27
C LEU A 79 15.20 -2.79 -4.81
N ALA A 80 15.14 -3.87 -4.04
CA ALA A 80 15.49 -5.21 -4.51
C ALA A 80 14.59 -5.72 -5.64
N SER A 81 13.39 -5.15 -5.84
CA SER A 81 12.52 -5.50 -6.96
C SER A 81 13.08 -5.07 -8.32
N THR A 82 14.04 -4.14 -8.35
CA THR A 82 14.80 -3.77 -9.57
C THR A 82 15.69 -4.89 -10.11
N ILE A 83 16.00 -5.89 -9.28
CA ILE A 83 16.69 -7.12 -9.70
C ILE A 83 15.68 -8.12 -10.31
N GLY A 84 14.38 -7.82 -10.21
CA GLY A 84 13.26 -8.66 -10.63
C GLY A 84 12.59 -9.41 -9.48
N PRO A 85 11.64 -10.30 -9.78
CA PRO A 85 10.82 -10.99 -8.77
C PRO A 85 11.64 -11.82 -7.76
N ALA A 86 12.74 -12.44 -8.22
CA ALA A 86 13.63 -13.20 -7.34
C ALA A 86 14.33 -12.31 -6.31
N GLY A 87 14.75 -11.10 -6.70
CA GLY A 87 15.35 -10.12 -5.80
C GLY A 87 14.38 -9.65 -4.73
N ALA A 88 13.16 -9.28 -5.14
CA ALA A 88 12.09 -8.91 -4.21
C ALA A 88 11.75 -10.06 -3.22
N GLY A 89 11.63 -11.29 -3.73
CA GLY A 89 11.36 -12.46 -2.90
C GLY A 89 12.48 -12.75 -1.89
N ALA A 90 13.74 -12.75 -2.33
CA ALA A 90 14.89 -12.96 -1.46
C ALA A 90 15.01 -11.87 -0.39
N ALA A 91 14.81 -10.60 -0.76
CA ALA A 91 14.83 -9.48 0.18
C ALA A 91 13.68 -9.58 1.21
N THR A 92 12.49 -10.02 0.79
CA THR A 92 11.35 -10.24 1.70
C THR A 92 11.65 -11.35 2.71
N LEU A 93 12.26 -12.46 2.29
CA LEU A 93 12.69 -13.52 3.20
C LEU A 93 13.77 -13.04 4.17
N ALA A 94 14.74 -12.28 3.68
CA ALA A 94 15.77 -11.66 4.53
C ALA A 94 15.15 -10.68 5.54
N ALA A 95 14.14 -9.89 5.13
CA ALA A 95 13.41 -8.98 5.99
C ALA A 95 12.68 -9.69 7.14
N VAL A 96 12.12 -10.87 6.89
CA VAL A 96 11.54 -11.72 7.96
C VAL A 96 12.63 -12.14 8.96
N VAL A 97 13.80 -12.57 8.48
CA VAL A 97 14.94 -12.92 9.35
C VAL A 97 15.41 -11.71 10.16
N VAL A 98 15.56 -10.55 9.53
CA VAL A 98 15.90 -9.29 10.22
C VAL A 98 14.86 -8.95 11.27
N SER A 99 13.57 -9.17 10.99
CA SER A 99 12.49 -8.89 11.95
C SER A 99 12.55 -9.79 13.19
N LEU A 100 13.01 -11.04 13.03
CA LEU A 100 13.22 -11.96 14.14
C LEU A 100 14.47 -11.62 14.98
N LEU A 101 15.50 -11.03 14.36
CA LEU A 101 16.77 -10.71 15.01
C LEU A 101 16.81 -9.30 15.62
N ALA A 102 16.08 -8.34 15.07
CA ALA A 102 16.09 -6.95 15.51
C ALA A 102 15.76 -6.78 17.02
N PRO A 103 14.77 -7.49 17.59
CA PRO A 103 14.47 -7.38 19.02
C PRO A 103 15.62 -7.83 19.94
N VAL A 104 16.46 -8.78 19.52
CA VAL A 104 17.62 -9.27 20.30
C VAL A 104 18.65 -8.15 20.52
N GLY A 105 18.87 -7.32 19.49
CA GLY A 105 19.76 -6.16 19.59
C GLY A 105 19.23 -5.09 20.54
N LEU A 106 17.90 -4.87 20.54
CA LEU A 106 17.24 -3.88 21.40
C LEU A 106 17.21 -4.31 22.87
N GLN A 107 17.04 -5.61 23.15
CA GLN A 107 17.03 -6.15 24.51
C GLN A 107 18.40 -6.06 25.22
N SER A 108 19.51 -6.00 24.46
CA SER A 108 20.86 -5.91 25.03
C SER A 108 21.11 -4.61 25.82
N GLY A 109 20.24 -3.59 25.67
CA GLY A 109 20.28 -2.34 26.44
C GLY A 109 19.30 -2.26 27.62
N ARG A 110 18.51 -3.31 27.88
CA ARG A 110 17.48 -3.28 28.93
C ARG A 110 18.01 -3.61 30.31
N GLY A 111 17.45 -2.94 31.32
CA GLY A 111 17.77 -3.20 32.71
C GLY A 111 17.22 -4.54 33.21
N PRO A 112 17.77 -5.12 34.29
CA PRO A 112 17.42 -6.45 34.80
C PRO A 112 15.95 -6.65 35.23
N ASN A 113 15.17 -5.56 35.33
CA ASN A 113 13.82 -5.56 35.91
C ASN A 113 12.72 -5.28 34.88
N ASP A 114 13.03 -5.25 33.58
CA ASP A 114 12.03 -5.03 32.54
C ASP A 114 11.49 -6.39 32.10
N PRO A 115 10.23 -6.77 32.44
CA PRO A 115 9.60 -7.97 31.91
C PRO A 115 9.33 -7.74 30.42
N GLY A 116 10.38 -7.86 29.60
CA GLY A 116 10.32 -7.54 28.18
C GLY A 116 9.26 -8.37 27.47
N ASP A 117 8.65 -7.78 26.45
CA ASP A 117 7.71 -8.51 25.60
C ASP A 117 8.38 -9.73 24.97
N PRO A 118 7.63 -10.83 24.77
CA PRO A 118 8.17 -12.01 24.13
C PRO A 118 8.71 -11.62 22.75
N LEU A 119 9.97 -11.99 22.45
CA LEU A 119 10.68 -11.67 21.19
C LEU A 119 9.82 -11.86 19.93
N VAL A 120 8.97 -12.89 19.95
CA VAL A 120 8.06 -13.24 18.86
C VAL A 120 6.98 -12.17 18.63
N ALA A 121 6.48 -11.53 19.68
CA ALA A 121 5.48 -10.45 19.59
C ALA A 121 6.09 -9.21 18.92
N SER A 122 7.27 -8.75 19.37
CA SER A 122 7.97 -7.61 18.77
C SER A 122 8.31 -7.85 17.30
N ALA A 123 8.77 -9.07 16.97
CA ALA A 123 9.03 -9.46 15.58
C ALA A 123 7.75 -9.46 14.74
N GLY A 124 6.63 -9.95 15.29
CA GLY A 124 5.32 -9.94 14.64
C GLY A 124 4.83 -8.53 14.33
N LEU A 125 4.97 -7.60 15.27
CA LEU A 125 4.59 -6.19 15.08
C LEU A 125 5.49 -5.49 14.06
N LEU A 126 6.78 -5.80 14.05
CA LEU A 126 7.70 -5.29 13.04
C LEU A 126 7.29 -5.78 11.64
N VAL A 127 6.99 -7.07 11.47
CA VAL A 127 6.45 -7.63 10.21
C VAL A 127 5.14 -6.95 9.82
N GLN A 128 4.20 -6.80 10.76
CA GLN A 128 2.93 -6.12 10.53
C GLN A 128 3.11 -4.66 10.10
N SER A 129 4.21 -4.02 10.51
CA SER A 129 4.50 -2.62 10.18
C SER A 129 5.03 -2.43 8.76
N TRP A 130 5.88 -3.33 8.25
CA TRP A 130 6.49 -3.18 6.91
C TRP A 130 5.76 -3.95 5.81
N LEU A 131 5.13 -5.09 6.14
CA LEU A 131 4.56 -6.01 5.15
C LEU A 131 3.47 -5.38 4.27
N PRO A 132 2.51 -4.59 4.81
CA PRO A 132 1.49 -3.95 3.97
C PRO A 132 2.08 -2.95 2.97
N ALA A 133 3.07 -2.16 3.41
CA ALA A 133 3.75 -1.21 2.55
C ALA A 133 4.53 -1.91 1.42
N VAL A 134 5.20 -3.02 1.73
CA VAL A 134 5.85 -3.88 0.73
C VAL A 134 4.84 -4.49 -0.23
N ALA A 135 3.72 -5.03 0.28
CA ALA A 135 2.66 -5.62 -0.53
C ALA A 135 2.01 -4.62 -1.49
N ALA A 136 1.92 -3.35 -1.11
CA ALA A 136 1.45 -2.28 -1.98
C ALA A 136 2.50 -1.85 -3.02
N ALA A 137 3.76 -1.65 -2.61
CA ALA A 137 4.79 -1.02 -3.43
C ALA A 137 5.48 -1.97 -4.43
N VAL A 138 5.84 -3.19 -4.00
CA VAL A 138 6.60 -4.14 -4.83
C VAL A 138 5.86 -4.54 -6.11
N PRO A 139 4.55 -4.84 -6.10
CA PRO A 139 3.85 -5.23 -7.32
C PRO A 139 3.88 -4.16 -8.41
N LEU A 140 3.76 -2.88 -8.04
CA LEU A 140 3.87 -1.78 -9.00
C LEU A 140 5.30 -1.61 -9.49
N ALA A 141 6.28 -1.69 -8.59
CA ALA A 141 7.69 -1.60 -8.95
C ALA A 141 8.11 -2.70 -9.95
N LEU A 142 7.61 -3.93 -9.78
CA LEU A 142 7.84 -5.03 -10.72
C LEU A 142 7.19 -4.82 -12.08
N LEU A 143 6.00 -4.20 -12.14
CA LEU A 143 5.36 -3.88 -13.42
C LEU A 143 6.04 -2.69 -14.11
N ALA A 144 6.48 -1.68 -13.34
CA ALA A 144 7.13 -0.49 -13.88
C ALA A 144 8.47 -0.81 -14.57
N ASP A 145 9.17 -1.85 -14.10
CA ASP A 145 10.43 -2.30 -14.72
C ASP A 145 10.20 -3.05 -16.05
N ARG A 146 8.97 -3.46 -16.36
CA ARG A 146 8.64 -4.04 -17.67
C ARG A 146 8.29 -2.94 -18.67
N ALA A 147 8.94 -2.97 -19.84
CA ALA A 147 8.69 -2.02 -20.93
C ALA A 147 7.20 -1.94 -21.33
N GLU A 148 6.49 -3.07 -21.32
CA GLU A 148 5.06 -3.17 -21.66
C GLU A 148 4.14 -2.92 -20.46
N GLY A 149 4.68 -2.82 -19.25
CA GLY A 149 3.91 -2.70 -18.00
C GLY A 149 3.42 -1.28 -17.71
N ALA A 150 3.98 -0.25 -18.35
CA ALA A 150 3.70 1.14 -18.04
C ALA A 150 2.21 1.51 -18.17
N GLY A 151 1.52 1.05 -19.22
CA GLY A 151 0.10 1.33 -19.39
C GLY A 151 -0.80 0.56 -18.42
N ALA A 152 -0.36 -0.61 -17.94
CA ALA A 152 -1.04 -1.33 -16.88
C ALA A 152 -0.88 -0.64 -15.52
N VAL A 153 0.31 -0.11 -15.22
CA VAL A 153 0.55 0.70 -14.01
C VAL A 153 -0.27 1.99 -14.08
N PHE A 154 -0.27 2.68 -15.22
CA PHE A 154 -1.07 3.87 -15.47
C PHE A 154 -2.56 3.61 -15.20
N SER A 155 -3.10 2.55 -15.78
CA SER A 155 -4.51 2.19 -15.62
C SER A 155 -4.88 1.93 -14.16
N LEU A 156 -4.04 1.18 -13.43
CA LEU A 156 -4.25 0.92 -12.01
C LEU A 156 -4.24 2.22 -11.19
N LEU A 157 -3.23 3.07 -11.40
CA LEU A 157 -3.12 4.34 -10.68
C LEU A 157 -4.30 5.28 -10.99
N CYS A 158 -4.80 5.31 -12.24
CA CYS A 158 -6.01 6.06 -12.57
C CYS A 158 -7.24 5.54 -11.82
N LEU A 159 -7.42 4.22 -11.74
CA LEU A 159 -8.54 3.60 -11.02
C LEU A 159 -8.46 3.90 -9.51
N LEU A 160 -7.29 3.71 -8.90
CA LEU A 160 -7.12 3.96 -7.48
C LEU A 160 -7.18 5.46 -7.15
N GLY A 161 -6.64 6.32 -8.01
CA GLY A 161 -6.72 7.76 -7.85
C GLY A 161 -8.16 8.28 -7.88
N ILE A 162 -9.01 7.80 -8.81
CA ILE A 162 -10.43 8.19 -8.81
C ILE A 162 -11.20 7.60 -7.64
N TYR A 163 -10.84 6.39 -7.21
CA TYR A 163 -11.45 5.76 -6.05
C TYR A 163 -11.16 6.55 -4.79
N ASP A 164 -9.90 6.90 -4.54
CA ASP A 164 -9.49 7.70 -3.39
C ASP A 164 -10.17 9.08 -3.43
N ALA A 165 -10.23 9.72 -4.60
CA ALA A 165 -10.91 11.00 -4.77
C ALA A 165 -12.41 10.90 -4.44
N GLY A 166 -13.11 9.88 -4.98
CA GLY A 166 -14.53 9.66 -4.71
C GLY A 166 -14.80 9.32 -3.24
N HIS A 167 -13.98 8.44 -2.66
CA HIS A 167 -14.03 8.06 -1.26
C HIS A 167 -13.91 9.27 -0.34
N HIS A 168 -12.93 10.14 -0.57
CA HIS A 168 -12.73 11.32 0.25
C HIS A 168 -13.78 12.41 0.01
N LEU A 169 -14.14 12.70 -1.25
CA LEU A 169 -15.09 13.77 -1.58
C LEU A 169 -16.48 13.50 -1.01
N VAL A 170 -16.98 12.28 -1.14
CA VAL A 170 -18.30 11.89 -0.61
C VAL A 170 -18.21 11.54 0.88
N GLY A 171 -17.11 10.92 1.32
CA GLY A 171 -16.91 10.55 2.73
C GLY A 171 -16.92 11.73 3.71
N MET A 172 -16.63 12.96 3.25
CA MET A 172 -16.68 14.18 4.07
C MET A 172 -18.09 14.55 4.56
N SER A 173 -19.11 14.29 3.75
CA SER A 173 -20.50 14.68 4.01
C SER A 173 -21.42 13.48 4.24
N ALA A 174 -20.85 12.27 4.23
CA ALA A 174 -21.59 11.03 4.33
C ALA A 174 -22.25 10.84 5.70
N ILE A 175 -23.47 10.31 5.69
CA ILE A 175 -24.17 9.90 6.93
C ILE A 175 -23.68 8.51 7.35
N HIS A 176 -23.40 7.64 6.38
CA HIS A 176 -22.90 6.30 6.61
C HIS A 176 -21.49 6.11 6.05
N ALA A 177 -20.66 5.36 6.77
CA ALA A 177 -19.27 5.12 6.39
C ALA A 177 -19.08 4.37 5.05
N TRP A 178 -20.11 3.70 4.52
CA TRP A 178 -20.04 2.99 3.23
C TRP A 178 -20.29 3.91 2.02
N GLU A 179 -20.80 5.12 2.20
CA GLU A 179 -21.12 6.03 1.09
C GLU A 179 -19.85 6.49 0.35
N GLY A 180 -18.75 6.72 1.09
CA GLY A 180 -17.44 7.06 0.53
C GLY A 180 -16.89 5.99 -0.41
N PRO A 181 -16.61 4.75 0.07
CA PRO A 181 -16.11 3.67 -0.78
C PRO A 181 -17.00 3.41 -1.99
N LEU A 182 -18.32 3.46 -1.83
CA LEU A 182 -19.25 3.26 -2.94
C LEU A 182 -19.10 4.34 -4.02
N ALA A 183 -18.94 5.61 -3.63
CA ALA A 183 -18.69 6.69 -4.57
C ALA A 183 -17.36 6.50 -5.33
N GLY A 184 -16.32 6.04 -4.65
CA GLY A 184 -15.05 5.69 -5.28
C GLY A 184 -15.20 4.58 -6.34
N VAL A 185 -15.96 3.52 -6.02
CA VAL A 185 -16.26 2.43 -6.96
C VAL A 185 -17.04 2.92 -8.18
N VAL A 186 -18.03 3.79 -8.00
CA VAL A 186 -18.75 4.41 -9.13
C VAL A 186 -17.79 5.25 -9.99
N GLY A 187 -16.87 5.98 -9.37
CA GLY A 187 -15.80 6.71 -10.07
C GLY A 187 -14.91 5.80 -10.92
N MET A 188 -14.52 4.63 -10.38
CA MET A 188 -13.77 3.64 -11.15
C MET A 188 -14.52 3.17 -12.39
N VAL A 189 -15.85 2.96 -12.33
CA VAL A 189 -16.64 2.53 -13.50
C VAL A 189 -16.52 3.54 -14.64
N VAL A 190 -16.58 4.84 -14.32
CA VAL A 190 -16.41 5.92 -15.31
C VAL A 190 -15.01 5.92 -15.90
N VAL A 191 -13.98 5.78 -15.06
CA VAL A 191 -12.57 5.75 -15.50
C VAL A 191 -12.25 4.51 -16.31
N THR A 192 -12.79 3.33 -15.97
CA THR A 192 -12.68 2.13 -16.80
C THR A 192 -13.25 2.37 -18.19
N GLY A 193 -14.43 2.99 -18.29
CA GLY A 193 -15.02 3.36 -19.58
C GLY A 193 -14.11 4.30 -20.39
N ALA A 194 -13.52 5.30 -19.73
CA ALA A 194 -12.56 6.21 -20.37
C ALA A 194 -11.29 5.48 -20.86
N LEU A 195 -10.70 4.61 -20.03
CA LEU A 195 -9.51 3.83 -20.39
C LEU A 195 -9.79 2.86 -21.56
N VAL A 196 -10.98 2.27 -21.61
CA VAL A 196 -11.44 1.43 -22.73
C VAL A 196 -11.51 2.23 -24.03
N VAL A 197 -12.06 3.44 -23.99
CA VAL A 197 -12.17 4.31 -25.18
C VAL A 197 -10.80 4.79 -25.64
N VAL A 198 -9.91 5.14 -24.70
CA VAL A 198 -8.53 5.54 -24.99
C VAL A 198 -7.71 4.38 -25.57
N GLY A 199 -8.00 3.14 -25.15
CA GLY A 199 -7.32 1.95 -25.63
C GLY A 199 -5.86 1.88 -25.14
N VAL A 200 -5.67 1.92 -23.82
CA VAL A 200 -4.33 1.92 -23.19
C VAL A 200 -3.64 0.56 -23.38
N PRO A 201 -2.55 0.46 -24.16
CA PRO A 201 -1.78 -0.77 -24.28
C PRO A 201 -1.18 -1.16 -22.92
N PRO A 202 -0.94 -2.45 -22.61
CA PRO A 202 -1.03 -3.61 -23.50
C PRO A 202 -2.40 -4.31 -23.49
N MET A 203 -3.35 -3.82 -22.67
CA MET A 203 -4.60 -4.54 -22.41
C MET A 203 -5.62 -4.30 -23.52
N ASP A 204 -6.29 -5.37 -23.93
CA ASP A 204 -7.52 -5.25 -24.71
C ASP A 204 -8.71 -4.83 -23.83
N VAL A 205 -9.84 -4.56 -24.47
CA VAL A 205 -11.05 -4.07 -23.81
C VAL A 205 -11.58 -5.06 -22.77
N ASP A 206 -11.61 -6.35 -23.11
CA ASP A 206 -12.16 -7.39 -22.22
C ASP A 206 -11.27 -7.58 -20.98
N THR A 207 -9.95 -7.63 -21.16
CA THR A 207 -8.97 -7.75 -20.08
C THR A 207 -9.04 -6.55 -19.15
N LEU A 208 -9.02 -5.33 -19.70
CA LEU A 208 -9.08 -4.10 -18.91
C LEU A 208 -10.37 -4.02 -18.07
N VAL A 209 -11.52 -4.40 -18.63
CA VAL A 209 -12.79 -4.41 -17.90
C VAL A 209 -12.75 -5.44 -16.76
N ARG A 210 -12.32 -6.68 -17.03
CA ARG A 210 -12.25 -7.73 -16.01
C ARG A 210 -11.32 -7.34 -14.87
N TYR A 211 -10.16 -6.77 -15.18
CA TYR A 211 -9.17 -6.40 -14.18
C TYR A 211 -9.65 -5.18 -13.38
N SER A 212 -10.33 -4.23 -14.02
CA SER A 212 -10.95 -3.10 -13.33
C SER A 212 -12.02 -3.55 -12.34
N VAL A 213 -12.87 -4.51 -12.71
CA VAL A 213 -13.90 -5.06 -11.82
C VAL A 213 -13.26 -5.73 -10.60
N ALA A 214 -12.16 -6.48 -10.78
CA ALA A 214 -11.41 -7.03 -9.66
C ALA A 214 -10.86 -5.91 -8.75
N THR A 215 -10.28 -4.87 -9.33
CA THR A 215 -9.78 -3.70 -8.58
C THR A 215 -10.87 -2.97 -7.79
N MET A 216 -12.09 -2.86 -8.32
CA MET A 216 -13.23 -2.24 -7.61
C MET A 216 -13.60 -2.98 -6.32
N VAL A 217 -13.40 -4.30 -6.28
CA VAL A 217 -13.65 -5.11 -5.08
C VAL A 217 -12.45 -5.06 -4.12
N LEU A 218 -11.24 -5.04 -4.67
CA LEU A 218 -10.01 -5.11 -3.89
C LEU A 218 -9.61 -3.77 -3.26
N ALA A 219 -9.92 -2.64 -3.88
CA ALA A 219 -9.55 -1.33 -3.34
C ALA A 219 -10.15 -1.07 -1.94
N PRO A 220 -11.46 -1.28 -1.69
CA PRO A 220 -12.02 -1.18 -0.35
C PRO A 220 -11.44 -2.21 0.62
N LEU A 221 -11.11 -3.42 0.15
CA LEU A 221 -10.49 -4.44 0.98
C LEU A 221 -9.09 -4.02 1.45
N GLY A 222 -8.36 -3.29 0.60
CA GLY A 222 -7.07 -2.70 0.93
C GLY A 222 -7.12 -1.76 2.13
N GLU A 223 -8.12 -0.89 2.21
CA GLU A 223 -8.34 -0.01 3.38
C GLU A 223 -8.59 -0.79 4.67
N VAL A 224 -9.37 -1.88 4.59
CA VAL A 224 -9.59 -2.76 5.74
C VAL A 224 -8.27 -3.37 6.18
N LEU A 225 -7.48 -3.92 5.26
CA LEU A 225 -6.18 -4.52 5.56
C LEU A 225 -5.18 -3.50 6.12
N GLY A 226 -5.15 -2.28 5.58
CA GLY A 226 -4.35 -1.17 6.08
C GLY A 226 -4.70 -0.82 7.51
N SER A 227 -5.99 -0.71 7.82
CA SER A 227 -6.47 -0.42 9.17
C SER A 227 -6.04 -1.48 10.19
N LEU A 228 -6.02 -2.76 9.79
CA LEU A 228 -5.58 -3.88 10.64
C LEU A 228 -4.09 -3.85 10.97
N SER A 229 -3.27 -3.15 10.18
CA SER A 229 -1.83 -3.05 10.43
C SER A 229 -1.45 -2.04 11.51
N THR A 230 -2.40 -1.19 11.93
CA THR A 230 -2.19 -0.11 12.89
C THR A 230 -2.84 -0.42 14.24
N PRO A 231 -2.30 0.11 15.37
CA PRO A 231 -2.88 -0.11 16.70
C PRO A 231 -4.27 0.52 16.87
N ALA A 232 -4.60 1.52 16.06
CA ALA A 232 -5.88 2.21 16.05
C ALA A 232 -6.23 2.63 14.62
N ALA A 233 -7.48 2.41 14.20
CA ALA A 233 -7.94 2.71 12.82
C ALA A 233 -7.80 4.21 12.48
N LEU A 234 -7.82 5.06 13.50
CA LEU A 234 -7.70 6.52 13.34
C LEU A 234 -6.28 7.03 13.64
N GLY A 235 -5.30 6.14 13.74
CA GLY A 235 -3.91 6.50 14.01
C GLY A 235 -3.29 7.40 12.93
N PRO A 236 -2.28 8.21 13.28
CA PRO A 236 -1.55 9.03 12.33
C PRO A 236 -0.73 8.15 11.38
N GLY A 237 -1.14 8.08 10.11
CA GLY A 237 -0.45 7.30 9.08
C GLY A 237 -0.76 7.78 7.65
N PRO A 238 -0.50 9.05 7.31
CA PRO A 238 -0.87 9.61 6.01
C PRO A 238 -0.20 8.91 4.82
N ALA A 239 0.97 8.28 5.01
CA ALA A 239 1.64 7.55 3.94
C ALA A 239 1.01 6.16 3.71
N LEU A 240 0.70 5.43 4.78
CA LEU A 240 0.04 4.12 4.67
C LEU A 240 -1.33 4.24 4.01
N ARG A 241 -2.13 5.25 4.39
CA ARG A 241 -3.45 5.50 3.79
C ARG A 241 -3.44 5.72 2.27
N ARG A 242 -2.32 6.11 1.69
CA ARG A 242 -2.16 6.24 0.22
C ARG A 242 -1.86 4.91 -0.46
N LEU A 243 -1.31 3.98 0.31
CA LEU A 243 -0.98 2.64 -0.15
C LEU A 243 -2.09 1.63 0.20
N ASP A 244 -3.07 2.00 1.01
CA ASP A 244 -4.09 1.10 1.53
C ASP A 244 -4.81 0.34 0.41
N SER A 245 -5.37 1.05 -0.57
CA SER A 245 -6.05 0.41 -1.71
C SER A 245 -5.10 -0.47 -2.54
N LEU A 246 -3.80 -0.13 -2.58
CA LEU A 246 -2.75 -0.91 -3.24
C LEU A 246 -2.37 -2.19 -2.50
N ILE A 247 -2.57 -2.29 -1.18
CA ILE A 247 -2.22 -3.49 -0.39
C ILE A 247 -2.88 -4.74 -0.98
N ALA A 248 -4.16 -4.63 -1.36
CA ALA A 248 -4.92 -5.72 -1.95
C ALA A 248 -4.91 -5.66 -3.48
N ALA A 249 -5.14 -4.48 -4.07
CA ALA A 249 -5.27 -4.36 -5.52
C ALA A 249 -3.93 -4.59 -6.24
N GLY A 250 -2.81 -4.12 -5.69
CA GLY A 250 -1.48 -4.21 -6.29
C GLY A 250 -1.06 -5.65 -6.60
N PRO A 251 -0.99 -6.56 -5.61
CA PRO A 251 -0.57 -7.94 -5.84
C PRO A 251 -1.45 -8.68 -6.86
N VAL A 252 -2.77 -8.53 -6.77
CA VAL A 252 -3.70 -9.21 -7.69
C VAL A 252 -3.61 -8.63 -9.09
N TRP A 253 -3.58 -7.30 -9.23
CA TRP A 253 -3.41 -6.64 -10.51
C TRP A 253 -2.12 -7.06 -11.20
N THR A 254 -0.99 -7.02 -10.48
CA THR A 254 0.30 -7.46 -11.02
C THR A 254 0.28 -8.93 -11.39
N PHE A 255 -0.33 -9.80 -10.60
CA PHE A 255 -0.47 -11.22 -10.95
C PHE A 255 -1.27 -11.42 -12.25
N LEU A 256 -2.41 -10.73 -12.38
CA LEU A 256 -3.27 -10.80 -13.56
C LEU A 256 -2.58 -10.26 -14.82
N VAL A 257 -1.94 -9.10 -14.72
CA VAL A 257 -1.19 -8.47 -15.82
C VAL A 257 0.02 -9.32 -16.20
N TRP A 258 0.75 -9.85 -15.22
CA TRP A 258 1.88 -10.74 -15.48
C TRP A 258 1.45 -12.02 -16.21
N GLY A 259 0.32 -12.60 -15.81
CA GLY A 259 -0.27 -13.74 -16.53
C GLY A 259 -0.60 -13.39 -17.97
N TYR A 260 -1.29 -12.27 -18.20
CA TYR A 260 -1.66 -11.78 -19.52
C TYR A 260 -0.44 -11.54 -20.44
N LEU A 261 0.58 -10.84 -19.93
CA LEU A 261 1.79 -10.51 -20.71
C LEU A 261 2.60 -11.75 -21.13
N ASN A 262 2.53 -12.86 -20.41
CA ASN A 262 3.21 -14.10 -20.81
C ASN A 262 2.41 -14.96 -21.79
N THR A 263 1.18 -14.55 -22.13
CA THR A 263 0.33 -15.24 -23.12
C THR A 263 0.31 -14.57 -24.49
N LEU A 264 0.86 -13.36 -24.61
CA LEU A 264 1.08 -12.65 -25.87
C LEU A 264 2.31 -13.20 -26.60
#